data_AF-A0A4R6F933-F1
#
_entry.id   AF-A0A4R6F933-F1
#
_cell.length_a   1.000
_cell.length_b   1.000
_cell.length_c   1.000
_cell.angle_alpha   90.00
_cell.angle_beta   90.00
_cell.angle_gamma   90.00
#
_symmetry.space_group_name_H-M   'P 1'
#
loop_
_entity.id
_entity.type
_entity.pdbx_description
1 polymer ?
#
loop_
_entity_poly.entity_id
_entity_poly.type
_entity_poly.pdbx_seq_one_letter_code
_entity_poly.pdbx_strand_id
1 'polypeptide(L)'
;MTQFQSRGGKIILQHGQADQFIPAQLSIDYYNRLVSRFGQGPLDQFLKFYLVPGAAHGGGGQFNGSYDGLTVLDNWVTKGAEPHNLTITDLAPPAAGRTRPLCEYPQWPKYVGGDQNLAASFVCSN
;
A
#
# COMPACT_ATOMS: atom_id res chain seq x y z
N MET A 1 -3.81 16.30 11.35
CA MET A 1 -3.08 16.19 10.07
C MET A 1 -2.95 17.52 9.32
N THR A 2 -3.78 18.54 9.55
CA THR A 2 -3.69 19.85 8.83
C THR A 2 -2.31 20.51 8.91
N GLN A 3 -1.70 20.60 10.10
CA GLN A 3 -0.35 21.15 10.26
C GLN A 3 0.75 20.32 9.60
N PHE A 4 0.55 18.99 9.50
CA PHE A 4 1.51 18.10 8.85
C PHE A 4 1.47 18.29 7.34
N GLN A 5 0.26 18.31 6.76
CA GLN A 5 0.01 18.63 5.35
C GLN A 5 0.56 20.02 5.00
N SER A 6 0.29 21.06 5.81
CA SER A 6 0.72 22.44 5.51
C SER A 6 2.23 22.63 5.55
N ARG A 7 2.97 21.71 6.18
CA ARG A 7 4.44 21.68 6.18
C ARG A 7 5.02 20.78 5.08
N GLY A 8 4.20 20.30 4.17
CA GLY A 8 4.62 19.43 3.06
C GLY A 8 4.87 17.97 3.46
N GLY A 9 4.46 17.54 4.65
CA GLY A 9 4.68 16.18 5.12
C GLY A 9 3.96 15.15 4.24
N LYS A 10 4.58 13.97 4.05
CA LYS A 10 4.05 12.85 3.27
C LYS A 10 3.95 11.59 4.13
N ILE A 11 2.91 10.78 3.91
CA ILE A 11 2.66 9.51 4.61
C ILE A 11 2.42 8.42 3.58
N ILE A 12 3.14 7.31 3.72
CA ILE A 12 2.78 6.02 3.12
C ILE A 12 2.26 5.16 4.27
N LEU A 13 0.94 4.96 4.33
CA LEU A 13 0.29 4.07 5.26
C LEU A 13 0.19 2.69 4.62
N GLN A 14 0.64 1.65 5.31
CA GLN A 14 0.53 0.27 4.84
C GLN A 14 0.04 -0.63 5.97
N HIS A 15 -0.80 -1.61 5.63
CA HIS A 15 -1.24 -2.63 6.57
C HIS A 15 -1.37 -3.99 5.88
N GLY A 16 -0.87 -5.06 6.53
CA GLY A 16 -1.15 -6.44 6.11
C GLY A 16 -2.61 -6.81 6.34
N GLN A 17 -3.33 -7.26 5.32
CA GLN A 17 -4.75 -7.55 5.46
C GLN A 17 -5.04 -8.84 6.25
N ALA A 18 -4.02 -9.69 6.43
CA ALA A 18 -4.07 -10.89 7.26
C ALA A 18 -3.35 -10.69 8.61
N ASP A 19 -3.19 -9.43 9.07
CA ASP A 19 -2.65 -9.12 10.39
C ASP A 19 -3.54 -9.74 11.48
N GLN A 20 -2.94 -10.66 12.24
CA GLN A 20 -3.59 -11.44 13.29
C GLN A 20 -3.63 -10.74 14.65
N PHE A 21 -2.92 -9.61 14.81
CA PHE A 21 -2.81 -8.88 16.08
C PHE A 21 -3.51 -7.53 16.04
N ILE A 22 -3.38 -6.80 14.94
CA ILE A 22 -4.00 -5.50 14.72
C ILE A 22 -4.95 -5.64 13.53
N PRO A 23 -6.28 -5.59 13.72
CA PRO A 23 -7.20 -5.70 12.60
C PRO A 23 -7.00 -4.58 11.59
N ALA A 24 -6.80 -4.94 10.31
CA ALA A 24 -6.66 -3.98 9.21
C ALA A 24 -7.83 -3.00 9.10
N GLN A 25 -9.02 -3.39 9.59
CA GLN A 25 -10.21 -2.52 9.68
C GLN A 25 -9.93 -1.23 10.46
N LEU A 26 -9.07 -1.25 11.48
CA LEU A 26 -8.74 -0.04 12.25
C LEU A 26 -8.01 1.00 11.40
N SER A 27 -7.13 0.57 10.49
CA SER A 27 -6.46 1.45 9.54
C SER A 27 -7.42 1.93 8.45
N ILE A 28 -8.32 1.07 7.97
CA ILE A 28 -9.40 1.45 7.03
C ILE A 28 -10.28 2.55 7.65
N ASP A 29 -10.76 2.36 8.88
CA ASP A 29 -11.60 3.34 9.57
C ASP A 29 -10.85 4.65 9.82
N TYR A 30 -9.56 4.57 10.14
CA TYR A 30 -8.71 5.76 10.26
C TYR A 30 -8.59 6.52 8.94
N TYR A 31 -8.29 5.82 7.83
CA TYR A 31 -8.21 6.42 6.51
C TYR A 31 -9.55 7.06 6.10
N ASN A 32 -10.67 6.35 6.29
CA ASN A 32 -12.01 6.87 5.95
C ASN A 32 -12.36 8.12 6.78
N ARG A 33 -11.98 8.19 8.06
CA ARG A 33 -12.13 9.42 8.86
C ARG A 33 -11.28 10.57 8.33
N LEU A 34 -10.10 10.29 7.76
CA LEU A 34 -9.29 11.31 7.11
C LEU A 34 -9.93 11.77 5.78
N VAL A 35 -10.46 10.85 4.97
CA VAL A 35 -11.22 11.19 3.75
C VAL A 35 -12.41 12.08 4.09
N SER A 36 -13.20 11.73 5.12
CA SER A 36 -14.32 12.57 5.58
C SER A 36 -13.90 13.96 6.06
N ARG A 37 -12.66 14.10 6.55
CA ARG A 37 -12.15 15.37 7.09
C ARG A 37 -11.51 16.26 6.04
N PHE A 38 -10.77 15.69 5.09
CA PHE A 38 -9.97 16.44 4.12
C PHE A 38 -10.55 16.42 2.71
N GLY A 39 -11.45 15.47 2.41
CA GLY A 39 -11.80 15.09 1.04
C GLY A 39 -10.71 14.21 0.41
N GLN A 40 -11.09 13.40 -0.58
CA GLN A 40 -10.19 12.47 -1.26
C GLN A 40 -9.01 13.21 -1.92
N GLY A 41 -9.30 14.15 -2.83
CA GLY A 41 -8.25 14.86 -3.58
C GLY A 41 -7.20 15.56 -2.70
N PRO A 42 -7.58 16.34 -1.68
CA PRO A 42 -6.60 16.93 -0.75
C PRO A 42 -5.83 15.89 0.08
N LEU A 43 -6.42 14.75 0.41
CA LEU A 43 -5.75 13.67 1.15
C LEU A 43 -4.70 12.97 0.29
N ASP A 44 -5.02 12.68 -0.98
CA ASP A 44 -4.14 11.98 -1.93
C ASP A 44 -2.80 12.71 -2.13
N GLN A 45 -2.80 14.04 -1.99
CA GLN A 45 -1.61 14.87 -2.11
C GLN A 45 -0.55 14.59 -1.04
N PHE A 46 -0.92 14.00 0.10
CA PHE A 46 0.01 13.83 1.22
C PHE A 46 -0.09 12.48 1.95
N LEU A 47 -1.09 11.66 1.66
CA LEU A 47 -1.22 10.33 2.23
C LEU A 47 -1.61 9.31 1.17
N LYS A 48 -0.79 8.27 1.03
CA LYS A 48 -1.12 7.06 0.26
C LYS A 48 -1.38 5.90 1.21
N PHE A 49 -2.43 5.13 0.98
CA PHE A 49 -2.78 3.98 1.81
C PHE A 49 -2.79 2.69 0.98
N TYR A 50 -2.08 1.67 1.45
CA TYR A 50 -1.97 0.37 0.81
C TYR A 50 -2.37 -0.75 1.78
N LEU A 51 -3.32 -1.59 1.36
CA LEU A 51 -3.57 -2.87 2.01
C LEU A 51 -2.82 -3.97 1.25
N VAL A 52 -2.18 -4.88 1.99
CA VAL A 52 -1.41 -5.99 1.40
C VAL A 52 -2.12 -7.31 1.69
N PRO A 53 -2.88 -7.89 0.74
CA PRO A 53 -3.55 -9.17 0.93
C PRO A 53 -2.57 -10.28 1.28
N GLY A 54 -2.92 -11.10 2.29
CA GLY A 54 -2.11 -12.25 2.73
C GLY A 54 -0.89 -11.91 3.60
N ALA A 55 -0.52 -10.64 3.74
CA ALA A 55 0.53 -10.21 4.65
C ALA A 55 0.03 -10.15 6.09
N ALA A 56 0.85 -10.67 7.01
CA ALA A 56 0.60 -10.71 8.45
C ALA A 56 1.14 -9.46 9.17
N HIS A 57 1.19 -9.49 10.51
CA HIS A 57 1.70 -8.40 11.33
C HIS A 57 3.18 -8.11 11.11
N GLY A 58 3.50 -6.99 10.47
CA GLY A 58 4.87 -6.51 10.19
C GLY A 58 5.65 -7.31 9.14
N GLY A 59 5.39 -8.62 9.02
CA GLY A 59 5.98 -9.52 8.04
C GLY A 59 5.44 -10.94 8.20
N GLY A 60 5.74 -11.81 7.23
CA GLY A 60 5.22 -13.18 7.17
C GLY A 60 3.78 -13.24 6.62
N GLY A 61 3.08 -14.32 6.96
CA GLY A 61 1.80 -14.67 6.35
C GLY A 61 1.96 -15.43 5.03
N GLN A 62 0.88 -15.53 4.26
CA GLN A 62 0.91 -16.15 2.93
C GLN A 62 1.61 -15.30 1.87
N PHE A 63 1.83 -14.02 2.20
CA PHE A 63 2.55 -13.06 1.38
C PHE A 63 3.45 -12.20 2.27
N ASN A 64 4.73 -12.55 2.37
CA ASN A 64 5.70 -11.77 3.15
C ASN A 64 6.28 -10.67 2.26
N GLY A 65 5.48 -9.63 2.01
CA GLY A 65 5.79 -8.60 1.03
C GLY A 65 6.94 -7.66 1.44
N SER A 66 7.84 -7.39 0.50
CA SER A 66 8.94 -6.43 0.65
C SER A 66 9.10 -5.55 -0.60
N TYR A 67 9.39 -4.26 -0.37
CA TYR A 67 9.76 -3.26 -1.37
C TYR A 67 10.52 -2.13 -0.67
N ASP A 68 11.24 -1.31 -1.43
CA ASP A 68 11.97 -0.16 -0.90
C ASP A 68 11.04 1.05 -0.68
N GLY A 69 10.23 0.98 0.38
CA GLY A 69 9.32 2.07 0.76
C GLY A 69 10.04 3.35 1.20
N LEU A 70 11.29 3.27 1.64
CA LEU A 70 12.07 4.43 2.06
C LEU A 70 12.46 5.29 0.86
N THR A 71 13.00 4.68 -0.21
CA THR A 71 13.30 5.39 -1.46
C THR A 71 12.04 5.96 -2.10
N VAL A 72 10.91 5.26 -2.01
CA VAL A 72 9.62 5.78 -2.47
C VAL A 72 9.23 7.04 -1.70
N LEU A 73 9.30 7.00 -0.37
CA LEU A 73 8.97 8.15 0.47
C LEU A 73 9.93 9.33 0.25
N ASP A 74 11.24 9.06 0.17
CA ASP A 74 12.27 10.07 -0.08
C ASP A 74 12.04 10.79 -1.41
N ASN A 75 11.82 10.04 -2.49
CA ASN A 75 11.52 10.62 -3.80
C ASN A 75 10.24 11.47 -3.77
N TRP A 76 9.22 11.05 -3.03
CA TRP A 76 7.99 11.84 -2.91
C TRP A 76 8.22 13.14 -2.15
N VAL A 77 9.00 13.11 -1.07
CA VAL A 77 9.31 14.28 -0.25
C VAL A 77 10.27 15.24 -0.96
N THR A 78 11.35 14.73 -1.56
CA THR A 78 12.46 15.55 -2.06
C THR A 78 12.32 15.95 -3.53
N LYS A 79 11.63 15.13 -4.34
CA LYS A 79 11.48 15.34 -5.79
C LYS A 79 10.03 15.59 -6.20
N GLY A 80 9.07 15.49 -5.27
CA GLY A 80 7.65 15.56 -5.59
C GLY A 80 7.15 14.38 -6.43
N ALA A 81 7.93 13.28 -6.51
CA ALA A 81 7.57 12.11 -7.29
C ALA A 81 6.60 11.23 -6.50
N GLU A 82 5.31 11.41 -6.74
CA GLU A 82 4.25 10.66 -6.08
C GLU A 82 4.35 9.15 -6.38
N PRO A 83 4.06 8.28 -5.39
CA PRO A 83 4.15 6.84 -5.60
C PRO A 83 3.08 6.35 -6.58
N HIS A 84 3.52 5.75 -7.69
CA HIS A 84 2.65 5.12 -8.67
C HIS A 84 3.25 3.80 -9.15
N ASN A 85 2.39 2.86 -9.53
CA ASN A 85 2.79 1.57 -10.14
C ASN A 85 3.82 0.79 -9.31
N LEU A 86 3.74 0.90 -7.98
CA LEU A 86 4.64 0.19 -7.08
C LEU A 86 4.44 -1.32 -7.17
N THR A 87 5.52 -2.07 -7.06
CA THR A 87 5.51 -3.54 -7.01
C THR A 87 6.07 -4.00 -5.68
N ILE A 88 5.43 -5.01 -5.09
CA ILE A 88 5.87 -5.68 -3.86
C ILE A 88 6.20 -7.13 -4.15
N THR A 89 7.30 -7.62 -3.58
CA THR A 89 7.83 -8.97 -3.80
C THR A 89 7.63 -9.82 -2.57
N ASP A 90 7.13 -11.04 -2.76
CA ASP A 90 6.94 -12.04 -1.72
C ASP A 90 8.29 -12.66 -1.33
N LEU A 91 8.57 -12.68 -0.02
CA LEU A 91 9.74 -13.36 0.55
C LEU A 91 9.37 -14.72 1.17
N ALA A 92 8.09 -15.12 1.18
CA ALA A 92 7.64 -16.35 1.82
C ALA A 92 7.86 -17.59 0.91
N PRO A 93 8.59 -18.63 1.36
CA PRO A 93 8.66 -19.90 0.66
C PRO A 93 7.29 -20.63 0.63
N PRO A 94 6.99 -21.45 -0.39
CA PRO A 94 7.79 -21.70 -1.59
C PRO A 94 7.59 -20.63 -2.69
N ALA A 95 6.76 -19.62 -2.46
CA ALA A 95 6.38 -18.59 -3.43
C ALA A 95 7.35 -17.39 -3.48
N ALA A 96 8.53 -17.50 -2.87
CA ALA A 96 9.50 -16.43 -2.82
C ALA A 96 9.88 -15.94 -4.23
N GLY A 97 9.86 -14.63 -4.44
CA GLY A 97 10.08 -13.99 -5.75
C GLY A 97 8.79 -13.68 -6.52
N ARG A 98 7.62 -14.17 -6.09
CA ARG A 98 6.33 -13.75 -6.64
C ARG A 98 6.09 -12.25 -6.40
N THR A 99 5.48 -11.56 -7.35
CA THR A 99 5.23 -10.11 -7.28
C THR A 99 3.76 -9.74 -7.39
N ARG A 100 3.36 -8.63 -6.75
CA ARG A 100 2.01 -8.04 -6.86
C ARG A 100 2.13 -6.51 -7.05
N PRO A 101 1.21 -5.86 -7.78
CA PRO A 101 1.11 -4.42 -7.73
C PRO A 101 0.62 -3.99 -6.33
N LEU A 102 1.21 -2.94 -5.77
CA LEU A 102 0.67 -2.26 -4.60
C LEU A 102 -0.42 -1.30 -5.05
N CYS A 103 -1.67 -1.68 -4.77
CA CYS A 103 -2.84 -0.91 -5.14
C CYS A 103 -3.21 0.07 -4.03
N GLU A 104 -3.40 1.33 -4.40
CA GLU A 104 -3.88 2.35 -3.47
C GLU A 104 -5.32 2.04 -3.07
N TYR A 105 -5.57 1.94 -1.76
CA TYR A 105 -6.89 1.68 -1.20
C TYR A 105 -7.90 2.72 -1.72
N PRO A 106 -9.11 2.31 -2.15
CA PRO A 106 -9.76 1.01 -1.91
C PRO A 106 -9.45 -0.10 -2.92
N GLN A 107 -8.54 0.14 -3.88
CA GLN A 107 -8.24 -0.86 -4.90
C GLN A 107 -7.47 -2.05 -4.33
N TRP A 108 -7.61 -3.19 -4.99
CA TRP A 108 -6.91 -4.42 -4.67
C TRP A 108 -6.35 -5.08 -5.95
N PRO A 109 -5.27 -5.89 -5.86
CA PRO A 109 -4.68 -6.54 -7.01
C PRO A 109 -5.57 -7.68 -7.50
N LYS A 110 -6.33 -7.42 -8.58
CA LYS A 110 -7.19 -8.40 -9.25
C LYS A 110 -6.44 -9.14 -10.34
N TYR A 111 -6.38 -10.46 -10.25
CA TYR A 111 -5.80 -11.29 -11.31
C TYR A 111 -6.63 -11.18 -12.59
N VAL A 112 -5.97 -10.97 -13.73
CA VAL A 112 -6.62 -10.83 -15.04
C VAL A 112 -6.17 -11.87 -16.07
N GLY A 113 -5.16 -12.68 -15.75
CA GLY A 113 -4.62 -13.71 -16.63
C GLY A 113 -3.09 -13.63 -16.75
N GLY A 114 -2.44 -14.68 -17.25
CA GLY A 114 -0.99 -14.76 -17.40
C GLY A 114 -0.30 -15.60 -16.31
N ASP A 115 0.97 -15.30 -16.01
CA ASP A 115 1.69 -15.97 -14.93
C ASP A 115 1.26 -15.39 -13.57
N GLN A 116 0.61 -16.20 -12.74
CA GLN A 116 0.16 -15.81 -11.40
C GLN A 116 1.29 -15.35 -10.46
N ASN A 117 2.56 -15.60 -10.80
CA ASN A 117 3.71 -15.14 -10.03
C ASN A 117 4.17 -13.72 -10.38
N LEU A 118 3.65 -13.12 -11.45
CA LEU A 118 4.06 -11.79 -11.93
C LEU A 118 3.02 -10.72 -11.63
N ALA A 119 3.46 -9.56 -11.18
CA ALA A 119 2.61 -8.39 -10.94
C ALA A 119 1.86 -7.94 -12.20
N ALA A 120 2.46 -8.10 -13.38
CA ALA A 120 1.86 -7.75 -14.68
C ALA A 120 0.58 -8.55 -15.01
N SER A 121 0.35 -9.67 -14.34
CA SER A 121 -0.85 -10.50 -14.47
C SER A 121 -2.03 -9.99 -13.63
N PHE A 122 -1.86 -8.85 -12.97
CA PHE A 122 -2.85 -8.23 -12.07
C PHE A 122 -3.09 -6.77 -12.47
N VAL A 123 -4.30 -6.30 -12.19
CA VAL A 123 -4.65 -4.87 -12.27
C VAL A 123 -5.25 -4.41 -10.94
N CYS A 124 -5.03 -3.16 -10.57
CA CYS A 124 -5.72 -2.58 -9.42
C CYS A 124 -7.19 -2.33 -9.80
N SER A 125 -8.09 -2.98 -9.07
CA SER A 125 -9.55 -2.90 -9.27
C SER A 125 -10.21 -2.47 -7.97
N ASN A 126 -11.31 -1.73 -8.08
CA ASN A 126 -12.28 -1.61 -6.98
C ASN A 126 -13.00 -2.93 -6.79
#